data_AF-A0A820V5Z5-F1
#
_entry.id   AF-A0A820V5Z5-F1
#
_cell.length_a   1.000
_cell.length_b   1.000
_cell.length_c   1.000
_cell.angle_alpha   90.00
_cell.angle_beta   90.00
_cell.angle_gamma   90.00
#
_symmetry.space_group_name_H-M   'P 1'
#
loop_
_entity.id
_entity.type
_entity.pdbx_description
1 polymer ?
#
loop_
_entity_poly.entity_id
_entity_poly.type
_entity_poly.pdbx_seq_one_letter_code
_entity_poly.pdbx_strand_id
1 'polypeptide(L)'
;MIDGRRQKIGRLRTGDKFTAFDGTNLTTDEMILMLDQSAFGEAVFYTFQTKSNHMISLTGQHLIPVQSSTGTIIYIPAEQVEVGRDSLYVLSDDGIVIVSPVIQISIETKMGYFAPLTMSGKLTTTAFKLN
;
A
#
# COMPACT_ATOMS: atom_id res chain seq x y z
N MET A 1 -6.40 -9.90 4.97
CA MET A 1 -6.19 -11.29 5.41
C MET A 1 -6.93 -12.21 4.44
N ILE A 2 -6.53 -13.49 4.36
CA ILE A 2 -7.14 -14.46 3.43
C ILE A 2 -8.64 -14.72 3.70
N ASP A 3 -9.12 -14.44 4.91
CA ASP A 3 -10.52 -14.53 5.32
C ASP A 3 -11.33 -13.26 5.03
N GLY A 4 -10.77 -12.32 4.25
CA GLY A 4 -11.36 -11.02 3.95
C GLY A 4 -11.25 -10.00 5.08
N ARG A 5 -10.75 -10.37 6.27
CA ARG A 5 -10.59 -9.43 7.38
C ARG A 5 -9.43 -8.46 7.12
N ARG A 6 -9.53 -7.28 7.73
CA ARG A 6 -8.45 -6.27 7.75
C ARG A 6 -7.71 -6.34 9.09
N GLN A 7 -6.38 -6.30 9.04
CA GLN A 7 -5.51 -6.29 10.22
C GLN A 7 -4.63 -5.05 10.21
N LYS A 8 -4.41 -4.44 11.37
CA LYS A 8 -3.43 -3.36 11.51
C LYS A 8 -2.04 -3.91 11.20
N ILE A 9 -1.24 -3.20 10.39
CA ILE A 9 0.09 -3.70 9.98
C ILE A 9 0.99 -4.02 11.18
N GLY A 10 0.94 -3.22 12.26
CA GLY A 10 1.77 -3.44 13.46
C GLY A 10 1.36 -4.66 14.29
N ARG A 11 0.23 -5.29 13.94
CA ARG A 11 -0.21 -6.57 14.49
C ARG A 11 0.10 -7.76 13.60
N LEU A 12 0.68 -7.55 12.41
CA LEU A 12 1.12 -8.66 11.58
C LEU A 12 2.26 -9.41 12.27
N ARG A 13 2.30 -10.71 12.05
CA ARG A 13 3.30 -11.64 12.58
C ARG A 13 3.83 -12.51 11.44
N THR A 14 5.06 -12.99 11.59
CA THR A 14 5.62 -14.01 10.69
C THR A 14 4.67 -15.20 10.60
N GLY A 15 4.40 -15.66 9.37
CA GLY A 15 3.45 -16.72 9.08
C GLY A 15 2.02 -16.23 8.79
N ASP A 16 1.70 -14.96 9.07
CA ASP A 16 0.40 -14.39 8.71
C ASP A 16 0.22 -14.38 7.19
N LYS A 17 -0.94 -14.85 6.73
CA LYS A 17 -1.30 -14.91 5.31
C LYS A 17 -2.31 -13.84 4.92
N PHE A 18 -2.10 -13.22 3.77
CA PHE A 18 -2.96 -12.15 3.25
C PHE A 18 -3.05 -12.20 1.74
N THR A 19 -4.07 -11.54 1.23
CA THR A 19 -4.24 -11.31 -0.20
C THR A 19 -3.26 -10.24 -0.66
N ALA A 20 -2.43 -10.57 -1.65
CA ALA A 20 -1.50 -9.66 -2.31
C ALA A 20 -1.89 -9.52 -3.79
N PHE A 21 -1.46 -8.42 -4.43
CA PHE A 21 -1.58 -8.23 -5.86
C PHE A 21 -0.22 -8.48 -6.53
N ASP A 22 -0.15 -9.41 -7.48
CA ASP A 22 1.11 -9.74 -8.16
C ASP A 22 1.38 -8.87 -9.41
N GLY A 23 0.44 -8.02 -9.81
CA GLY A 23 0.46 -7.24 -11.05
C GLY A 23 -0.61 -7.68 -12.04
N THR A 24 -1.13 -8.90 -11.91
CA THR A 24 -2.20 -9.44 -12.75
C THR A 24 -3.36 -9.97 -11.90
N ASN A 25 -3.05 -10.74 -10.87
CA ASN A 25 -4.01 -11.48 -10.07
C ASN A 25 -3.86 -11.17 -8.58
N LEU A 26 -4.92 -11.49 -7.84
CA LEU A 26 -4.85 -11.61 -6.40
C LEU A 26 -4.29 -12.98 -6.03
N THR A 27 -3.26 -12.99 -5.20
CA THR A 27 -2.60 -14.21 -4.74
C THR A 27 -2.59 -14.23 -3.22
N THR A 28 -2.41 -15.43 -2.65
CA THR A 28 -2.11 -15.54 -1.22
C THR A 28 -0.61 -15.36 -1.03
N ASP A 29 -0.23 -14.47 -0.13
CA ASP A 29 1.14 -14.23 0.27
C ASP A 29 1.28 -14.34 1.79
N GLU A 30 2.51 -14.50 2.25
CA GLU A 30 2.86 -14.77 3.64
C GLU A 30 3.91 -13.78 4.13
N MET A 31 3.73 -13.26 5.34
CA MET A 31 4.74 -12.43 5.99
C MET A 31 5.90 -13.31 6.46
N ILE A 32 7.12 -12.98 6.04
CA ILE A 32 8.33 -13.67 6.50
C ILE A 32 8.91 -12.96 7.72
N LEU A 33 9.02 -11.63 7.66
CA LEU A 33 9.65 -10.82 8.71
C LEU A 33 9.21 -9.36 8.65
N MET A 34 9.58 -8.58 9.66
CA MET A 34 9.45 -7.11 9.66
C MET A 34 10.85 -6.52 9.41
N LEU A 35 11.03 -5.81 8.28
CA LEU A 35 12.32 -5.21 7.91
C LEU A 35 12.69 -4.05 8.82
N ASP A 36 11.69 -3.25 9.15
CA ASP A 36 11.84 -2.08 9.99
C ASP A 36 10.51 -1.80 10.71
N GLN A 37 10.59 -1.35 11.95
CA GLN A 37 9.42 -0.92 12.71
C GLN A 37 9.81 0.02 13.84
N SER A 38 8.99 1.05 14.03
CA SER A 38 9.01 1.83 15.25
C SER A 38 7.60 2.31 15.53
N ALA A 39 7.05 1.96 16.69
CA ALA A 39 5.72 2.40 17.09
C ALA A 39 5.70 3.89 17.51
N PHE A 40 6.85 4.43 17.89
CA PHE A 40 7.01 5.80 18.41
C PHE A 40 7.92 6.68 17.55
N GLY A 41 8.51 6.12 16.49
CA GLY A 41 9.34 6.86 15.55
C GLY A 41 8.49 7.74 14.64
N GLU A 42 8.96 8.94 14.36
CA GLU A 42 8.34 9.85 13.40
C GLU A 42 8.90 9.62 12.00
N ALA A 43 8.03 9.66 11.00
CA ALA A 43 8.43 9.63 9.60
C ALA A 43 7.51 10.53 8.76
N VAL A 44 8.03 11.01 7.63
CA VAL A 44 7.24 11.74 6.64
C VAL A 44 6.47 10.74 5.78
N PHE A 45 5.16 10.91 5.72
CA PHE A 45 4.25 10.09 4.92
C PHE A 45 3.60 10.91 3.81
N TYR A 46 3.53 10.29 2.64
CA TYR A 46 2.72 10.70 1.50
C TYR A 46 1.41 9.93 1.57
N THR A 47 0.30 10.63 1.72
CA THR A 47 -1.05 10.07 1.76
C THR A 47 -1.74 10.34 0.44
N PHE A 48 -2.02 9.28 -0.30
CA PHE A 48 -2.70 9.33 -1.58
C PHE A 48 -4.19 9.12 -1.36
N GLN A 49 -5.02 9.97 -1.95
CA GLN A 49 -6.46 9.73 -2.09
C GLN A 49 -6.77 9.49 -3.56
N THR A 50 -7.48 8.41 -3.84
CA THR A 50 -7.88 8.04 -5.19
C THR A 50 -9.32 8.44 -5.48
N LYS A 51 -9.67 8.53 -6.77
CA LYS A 51 -11.03 8.83 -7.23
C LYS A 51 -12.07 7.81 -6.74
N SER A 52 -11.66 6.56 -6.50
CA SER A 52 -12.50 5.51 -5.91
C SER A 52 -12.64 5.65 -4.38
N ASN A 53 -12.24 6.78 -3.79
CA ASN A 53 -12.31 7.05 -2.35
C ASN A 53 -11.47 6.09 -1.49
N HIS A 54 -10.38 5.56 -2.05
CA HIS A 54 -9.41 4.77 -1.30
C HIS A 54 -8.23 5.65 -0.91
N MET A 55 -7.62 5.30 0.23
CA MET A 55 -6.47 6.02 0.74
C MET A 55 -5.37 5.05 1.15
N ILE A 56 -4.12 5.50 1.02
CA ILE A 56 -2.94 4.80 1.52
C ILE A 56 -1.88 5.84 1.92
N SER A 57 -1.17 5.59 3.03
CA SER A 57 -0.08 6.44 3.50
C SER A 57 1.22 5.65 3.48
N LEU A 58 2.25 6.18 2.82
CA LEU A 58 3.54 5.52 2.64
C LEU A 58 4.71 6.48 2.86
N THR A 59 5.86 5.96 3.23
CA THR A 59 7.11 6.74 3.26
C THR A 59 7.59 7.03 1.83
N GLY A 60 8.34 8.11 1.63
CA GLY A 60 8.70 8.60 0.29
C GLY A 60 9.42 7.58 -0.60
N GLN A 61 10.30 6.76 -0.02
CA GLN A 61 11.07 5.73 -0.74
C GLN A 61 10.30 4.41 -0.94
N HIS A 62 9.06 4.31 -0.46
CA HIS A 62 8.27 3.10 -0.65
C HIS A 62 7.90 2.95 -2.13
N LEU A 63 8.22 1.80 -2.73
CA LEU A 63 7.89 1.54 -4.12
C LEU A 63 6.41 1.14 -4.26
N ILE A 64 5.68 1.83 -5.14
CA ILE A 64 4.29 1.51 -5.42
C ILE A 64 4.06 1.18 -6.88
N PRO A 65 3.21 0.18 -7.19
CA PRO A 65 2.78 -0.07 -8.55
C PRO A 65 1.81 1.04 -9.00
N VAL A 66 2.15 1.71 -10.09
CA VAL A 66 1.27 2.66 -10.76
C VAL A 66 1.07 2.24 -12.21
N GLN A 67 -0.07 2.63 -12.79
CA GLN A 67 -0.28 2.47 -14.22
C GLN A 67 0.35 3.65 -14.97
N SER A 68 1.28 3.37 -15.88
CA SER A 68 1.88 4.37 -16.76
C SER A 68 0.89 4.83 -17.84
N SER A 69 1.22 5.92 -18.55
CA SER A 69 0.44 6.39 -19.71
C SER A 69 0.32 5.37 -20.86
N THR A 70 1.19 4.36 -20.91
CA THR A 70 1.15 3.25 -21.88
C THR A 70 0.32 2.06 -21.38
N GLY A 71 -0.30 2.17 -20.20
CA GLY A 71 -1.09 1.10 -19.58
C GLY A 71 -0.25 0.03 -18.88
N THR A 72 1.08 0.20 -18.81
CA THR A 72 2.01 -0.77 -18.20
C THR A 72 2.15 -0.50 -16.70
N ILE A 73 2.35 -1.56 -15.91
CA ILE A 73 2.69 -1.43 -14.49
C ILE A 73 4.15 -1.02 -14.36
N ILE A 74 4.39 0.09 -13.69
CA ILE A 74 5.73 0.51 -13.27
C ILE A 74 5.74 0.69 -11.75
N TYR A 75 6.91 0.48 -11.13
CA TYR A 75 7.10 0.72 -9.71
C TYR A 75 7.90 2.01 -9.54
N ILE A 76 7.31 2.99 -8.86
CA ILE A 76 7.95 4.28 -8.57
C ILE A 76 7.94 4.54 -7.06
N PRO A 77 8.92 5.30 -6.53
CA PRO A 77 8.86 5.79 -5.16
C PRO A 77 7.59 6.61 -4.92
N ALA A 78 7.00 6.47 -3.74
CA ALA A 78 5.78 7.18 -3.34
C ALA A 78 5.91 8.71 -3.48
N GLU A 79 7.09 9.27 -3.23
CA GLU A 79 7.35 10.71 -3.39
C GLU A 79 7.33 11.20 -4.86
N GLN A 80 7.40 10.29 -5.84
CA GLN A 80 7.41 10.61 -7.27
C GLN A 80 6.02 10.52 -7.93
N VAL A 81 4.99 10.17 -7.17
CA VAL A 81 3.62 10.03 -7.68
C VAL A 81 3.01 11.40 -7.92
N GLU A 82 2.36 11.58 -9.06
CA GLU A 82 1.79 12.87 -9.48
C GLU A 82 0.26 12.79 -9.62
N VAL A 83 -0.43 13.77 -9.02
CA VAL A 83 -1.89 13.95 -9.14
C VAL A 83 -2.27 14.19 -10.60
N GLY A 84 -3.32 13.50 -11.08
CA GLY A 84 -3.84 13.66 -12.44
C GLY A 84 -3.02 12.96 -13.53
N ARG A 85 -1.82 12.47 -13.21
CA ARG A 85 -1.00 11.65 -14.10
C ARG A 85 -1.07 10.18 -13.74
N ASP A 86 -0.83 9.86 -12.46
CA ASP A 86 -0.70 8.48 -12.03
C ASP A 86 -2.01 7.91 -11.48
N SER A 87 -2.16 6.60 -11.65
CA SER A 87 -3.28 5.83 -11.11
C SER A 87 -2.77 4.64 -10.31
N LEU A 88 -3.40 4.37 -9.16
CA LEU A 88 -3.04 3.28 -8.27
C LEU A 88 -3.90 2.04 -8.54
N TYR A 89 -3.33 0.87 -8.28
CA TYR A 89 -4.07 -0.38 -8.20
C TYR A 89 -4.75 -0.50 -6.84
N VAL A 90 -6.06 -0.64 -6.84
CA VAL A 90 -6.90 -0.61 -5.65
C VAL A 90 -7.76 -1.86 -5.60
N LEU A 91 -7.78 -2.55 -4.47
CA LEU A 91 -8.72 -3.64 -4.23
C LEU A 91 -10.08 -3.06 -3.82
N SER A 92 -11.08 -3.20 -4.68
CA SER A 92 -12.47 -2.82 -4.39
C SER A 92 -13.11 -3.73 -3.34
N ASP A 93 -14.23 -3.30 -2.77
CA ASP A 93 -14.99 -4.08 -1.78
C ASP A 93 -15.53 -5.39 -2.35
N ASP A 94 -15.73 -5.47 -3.68
CA ASP A 94 -16.13 -6.68 -4.41
C ASP A 94 -14.96 -7.66 -4.64
N GLY A 95 -13.76 -7.34 -4.12
CA GLY A 95 -12.57 -8.18 -4.26
C GLY A 95 -11.93 -8.09 -5.65
N ILE A 96 -12.28 -7.09 -6.45
CA ILE A 96 -11.72 -6.86 -7.79
C ILE A 96 -10.66 -5.76 -7.71
N VAL A 97 -9.52 -5.97 -8.38
CA VAL A 97 -8.49 -4.93 -8.53
C VAL A 97 -8.92 -3.97 -9.63
N ILE A 98 -9.05 -2.70 -9.27
CA ILE A 98 -9.36 -1.60 -10.18
C ILE A 98 -8.20 -0.63 -10.25
N VAL A 99 -8.08 0.08 -11.37
CA VAL A 99 -7.16 1.22 -11.49
C VAL A 99 -7.91 2.49 -11.13
N SER A 100 -7.37 3.26 -10.18
CA SER A 100 -8.01 4.49 -9.69
C SER A 100 -7.06 5.68 -9.74
N PRO A 101 -7.41 6.77 -10.46
CA PRO A 101 -6.60 7.98 -10.52
C PRO A 101 -6.34 8.58 -9.15
N VAL A 102 -5.12 9.06 -8.92
CA VAL A 102 -4.80 9.86 -7.74
C VAL A 102 -5.38 11.26 -7.92
N ILE A 103 -6.20 11.69 -6.96
CA ILE A 103 -6.88 12.99 -6.98
C ILE A 103 -6.28 13.98 -5.97
N GLN A 104 -5.57 13.49 -4.95
CA GLN A 104 -4.96 14.30 -3.92
C GLN A 104 -3.77 13.56 -3.29
N ILE A 105 -2.74 14.33 -2.93
CA ILE A 105 -1.59 13.87 -2.14
C ILE A 105 -1.44 14.84 -0.96
N SER A 106 -1.47 14.33 0.28
CA SER A 106 -1.09 15.10 1.47
C SER A 106 0.23 14.59 2.05
N ILE A 107 1.06 15.49 2.54
CA ILE A 107 2.36 15.17 3.14
C ILE A 107 2.27 15.52 4.62
N GLU A 108 2.45 14.52 5.48
CA GLU A 108 2.25 14.64 6.92
C GLU A 108 3.37 13.88 7.65
N THR A 109 3.86 14.44 8.76
CA THR A 109 4.70 13.68 9.69
C THR A 109 3.77 12.85 10.59
N LYS A 110 3.96 11.54 10.63
CA LYS A 110 3.17 10.62 11.47
C LYS A 110 4.10 9.82 12.36
N MET A 111 3.59 9.48 13.54
CA MET A 111 4.25 8.56 14.47
C MET A 111 3.87 7.12 14.11
N GLY A 112 4.84 6.22 14.11
CA GLY A 112 4.58 4.81 13.82
C GLY A 112 4.84 4.47 12.36
N TYR A 113 5.78 3.57 12.11
CA TYR A 113 6.00 2.98 10.79
C TYR A 113 6.37 1.51 10.92
N PHE A 114 6.06 0.75 9.88
CA PHE A 114 6.23 -0.71 9.84
C PHE A 114 6.41 -1.14 8.39
N ALA A 115 7.46 -1.91 8.12
CA ALA A 115 7.81 -2.41 6.79
C ALA A 115 7.84 -3.94 6.80
N PRO A 116 6.67 -4.62 6.71
CA PRO A 116 6.64 -6.07 6.60
C PRO A 116 7.24 -6.52 5.26
N LEU A 117 8.01 -7.60 5.30
CA LEU A 117 8.47 -8.32 4.12
C LEU A 117 7.67 -9.59 3.94
N THR A 118 7.24 -9.81 2.72
CA THR A 118 6.42 -10.94 2.30
C THR A 118 7.20 -11.87 1.37
N MET A 119 6.71 -13.08 1.10
CA MET A 119 7.36 -14.01 0.16
C MET A 119 7.47 -13.45 -1.25
N SER A 120 6.48 -12.68 -1.71
CA SER A 120 6.54 -12.03 -3.03
C SER A 120 7.21 -10.66 -3.01
N GLY A 121 7.51 -10.11 -1.84
CA GLY A 121 7.96 -8.72 -1.67
C GLY A 121 6.87 -7.67 -1.91
N LYS A 122 5.60 -8.08 -1.98
CA LYS A 122 4.43 -7.21 -2.26
C LYS A 122 3.38 -7.36 -1.18
N LEU A 123 2.72 -6.25 -0.84
CA LEU A 123 1.64 -6.22 0.13
C LEU A 123 0.49 -5.34 -0.35
N THR A 124 -0.73 -5.86 -0.29
CA THR A 124 -1.94 -5.03 -0.42
C THR A 124 -2.28 -4.41 0.93
N THR A 125 -2.29 -3.08 1.01
CA THR A 125 -2.59 -2.34 2.24
C THR A 125 -3.52 -1.15 1.99
N THR A 126 -4.11 -0.63 3.06
CA THR A 126 -4.97 0.57 3.05
C THR A 126 -4.51 1.54 4.14
N ALA A 127 -4.93 2.79 4.07
CA ALA A 127 -4.47 3.86 4.95
C ALA A 127 -4.50 3.51 6.44
N PHE A 128 -3.45 3.95 7.11
CA PHE A 128 -3.33 3.99 8.56
C PHE A 128 -4.34 4.97 9.16
N LYS A 129 -5.33 4.47 9.89
CA LYS A 129 -5.95 5.22 11.00
C LYS A 129 -5.16 4.92 12.27
N LEU A 130 -4.25 5.83 12.61
CA LEU A 130 -3.79 5.97 13.99
C LEU A 130 -4.91 6.71 14.71
N ASN A 131 -5.57 6.02 15.64
CA ASN A 131 -6.38 6.67 16.66
C ASN A 131 -5.44 7.22 17.72
#